data_AF-A0A967JWC2-F1
#
_entry.id   AF-A0A967JWC2-F1
#
_cell.length_a   1.000
_cell.length_b   1.000
_cell.length_c   1.000
_cell.angle_alpha   90.00
_cell.angle_beta   90.00
_cell.angle_gamma   90.00
#
_symmetry.space_group_name_H-M   'P 1'
#
loop_
_entity.id
_entity.type
_entity.pdbx_description
1 polymer ?
#
loop_
_entity_poly.entity_id
_entity_poly.type
_entity_poly.pdbx_seq_one_letter_code
_entity_poly.pdbx_strand_id
1 'polypeptide(L)' 'MATPASEFVSHLLDMLEPLGPVSARRMFGGYGIYLDRLMFALVADDSLFL' A
#
# COMPACT_ATOMS: atom_id res chain seq x y z
N MET A 1 18.87 0.93 4.79
CA MET A 1 18.05 -0.29 4.94
C MET A 1 16.60 0.16 4.86
N ALA A 2 15.88 -0.19 3.79
CA ALA A 2 14.46 0.15 3.67
C ALA A 2 13.72 -0.52 4.83
N THR A 3 13.00 0.26 5.63
CA THR A 3 12.10 -0.28 6.65
C THR A 3 11.18 -1.30 5.96
N PRO A 4 11.07 -2.54 6.46
CA PRO A 4 10.16 -3.51 5.87
C PRO A 4 8.76 -2.88 5.77
N ALA A 5 8.08 -3.12 4.66
CA ALA A 5 6.67 -2.74 4.55
C ALA A 5 5.93 -3.30 5.77
N SER A 6 5.01 -2.53 6.33
CA SER A 6 4.16 -3.02 7.43
C SER A 6 3.56 -4.37 7.01
N GLU A 7 3.48 -5.34 7.93
CA GLU A 7 2.80 -6.62 7.71
C GLU A 7 1.40 -6.41 7.12
N PHE A 8 0.70 -5.37 7.60
CA PHE A 8 -0.61 -4.98 7.06
C PHE A 8 -0.55 -4.56 5.59
N VAL A 9 0.49 -3.82 5.19
CA VAL A 9 0.68 -3.39 3.80
C VAL A 9 1.04 -4.56 2.91
N SER A 10 1.92 -5.47 3.36
CA SER A 10 2.22 -6.70 2.62
C SER A 10 0.96 -7.53 2.40
N HIS A 11 0.17 -7.73 3.47
CA HIS A 11 -1.11 -8.44 3.37
C HIS A 11 -2.08 -7.77 2.40
N LEU A 12 -2.19 -6.44 2.43
CA LEU A 12 -3.01 -5.70 1.46
C LEU A 12 -2.53 -5.88 0.02
N LEU A 13 -1.22 -5.86 -0.22
CA LEU A 13 -0.67 -6.06 -1.57
C LEU A 13 -1.00 -7.46 -2.09
N ASP A 14 -0.91 -8.49 -1.25
CA ASP A 14 -1.29 -9.87 -1.59
C ASP A 14 -2.79 -9.96 -1.92
N MET A 15 -3.64 -9.31 -1.12
CA MET A 15 -5.10 -9.29 -1.36
C MET A 15 -5.47 -8.55 -2.66
N LEU A 16 -4.70 -7.54 -3.04
CA LEU A 16 -4.97 -6.68 -4.19
C LEU A 16 -4.28 -7.17 -5.47
N GLU A 17 -3.51 -8.27 -5.42
CA GLU A 17 -2.87 -8.92 -6.57
C GLU A 17 -3.84 -9.13 -7.76
N PRO A 18 -5.12 -9.53 -7.57
CA PRO A 18 -6.05 -9.72 -8.68
C PRO A 18 -6.42 -8.45 -9.46
N LEU A 19 -6.17 -7.26 -8.90
CA LEU A 19 -6.43 -5.98 -9.58
C LEU A 19 -5.33 -5.62 -10.59
N GLY A 20 -4.16 -6.27 -10.51
CA GLY A 20 -3.00 -5.99 -11.35
C GLY A 20 -1.76 -5.62 -10.52
N PRO A 21 -0.76 -4.93 -11.11
CA PRO A 21 0.49 -4.61 -10.43
C PRO A 21 0.29 -3.50 -9.40
N VAL A 22 -0.16 -3.89 -8.21
CA VAL A 22 -0.33 -3.00 -7.07
C VAL A 22 1.00 -2.80 -6.35
N SER A 23 1.29 -1.55 -5.96
CA SER A 23 2.50 -1.21 -5.21
C SER A 23 2.19 -0.24 -4.08
N ALA A 24 2.93 -0.36 -2.99
CA ALA A 24 2.84 0.55 -1.86
C ALA A 24 4.08 1.44 -1.79
N ARG A 25 3.87 2.74 -1.54
CA ARG A 25 4.96 3.71 -1.37
C ARG A 25 4.80 4.44 -0.05
N ARG A 26 5.85 4.42 0.78
CA ARG A 26 5.85 5.12 2.07
C ARG A 26 5.77 6.64 1.87
N MET A 27 4.79 7.29 2.48
CA MET A 27 4.55 8.74 2.41
C MET A 27 4.04 9.25 3.76
N PHE A 28 4.69 10.29 4.31
CA PHE A 28 4.23 11.03 5.51
C PHE A 28 3.82 10.18 6.74
N GLY A 29 4.52 9.06 6.97
CA GLY A 29 4.23 8.16 8.09
C GLY A 29 3.27 7.00 7.77
N GLY A 30 2.64 7.01 6.60
CA GLY A 30 1.81 5.92 6.08
C GLY A 30 2.30 5.37 4.74
N TYR A 31 1.40 4.74 3.98
CA TYR A 31 1.67 4.20 2.65
C TYR A 31 0.59 4.59 1.64
N GLY A 32 0.97 5.23 0.53
CA GLY A 32 0.08 5.34 -0.63
C GLY A 32 0.07 4.03 -1.40
N ILE A 33 -1.12 3.58 -1.81
CA ILE A 33 -1.32 2.37 -2.62
C ILE A 33 -1.60 2.80 -4.06
N TYR A 34 -0.88 2.17 -4.98
CA TYR A 34 -0.85 2.53 -6.40
C TYR A 34 -1.19 1.34 -7.27
N LEU A 35 -2.02 1.56 -8.28
CA LEU A 35 -2.27 0.64 -9.40
C LEU A 35 -1.83 1.35 -10.68
N ASP A 36 -0.88 0.78 -11.43
CA ASP A 36 -0.38 1.35 -12.69
C ASP A 36 0.00 2.84 -12.62
N ARG A 37 0.59 3.26 -11.48
CA ARG A 37 1.00 4.64 -11.13
C ARG A 37 -0.13 5.58 -10.70
N LEU A 38 -1.38 5.13 -10.68
CA LEU A 38 -2.49 5.86 -10.08
C LEU A 38 -2.57 5.55 -8.59
N MET A 39 -2.43 6.57 -7.73
CA MET A 39 -2.72 6.41 -6.30
C MET A 39 -4.24 6.29 -6.14
N PHE A 40 -4.70 5.18 -5.58
CA PHE A 40 -6.13 4.94 -5.38
C PHE A 40 -6.50 4.69 -3.92
N ALA A 41 -5.52 4.44 -3.04
CA ALA A 41 -5.79 4.29 -1.61
C ALA A 41 -4.60 4.79 -0.76
N LEU A 42 -4.86 4.99 0.53
CA LEU A 42 -3.89 5.39 1.54
C LEU A 42 -4.00 4.46 2.75
N VAL A 43 -2.87 4.06 3.30
CA VAL A 43 -2.78 3.34 4.58
C VAL A 43 -2.18 4.27 5.64
N ALA A 44 -2.93 4.50 6.70
CA ALA A 44 -2.51 5.27 7.88
C ALA A 44 -3.22 4.74 9.13
N ASP A 45 -2.57 4.77 10.30
CA ASP A 45 -3.11 4.20 11.54
C ASP A 45 -3.73 2.81 11.36
N ASP A 46 -3.00 1.90 10.70
CA ASP A 46 -3.40 0.52 10.37
C ASP A 46 -4.77 0.40 9.68
N SER A 47 -5.19 1.46 8.99
CA SER A 47 -6.47 1.56 8.30
C SER A 47 -6.25 1.89 6.81
N LEU A 48 -7.05 1.27 5.95
CA LEU A 48 -7.10 1.56 4.51
C LEU A 48 -8.19 2.60 4.22
N PHE A 49 -7.81 3.66 3.51
CA PHE A 49 -8.68 4.73 3.01
C PHE A 49 -8.71 4.65 1.47
N LEU A 50 -9.92 4.61 0.89
CA LEU A 50 -10.17 4.48 -0.56
C LEU A 50 -10.77 5.75 -1.14
#